data_AF-A0A9W8ZZL7-F1
#
_entry.id   AF-A0A9W8ZZL7-F1
#
_cell.length_a   1.000
_cell.length_b   1.000
_cell.length_c   1.000
_cell.angle_alpha   90.00
_cell.angle_beta   90.00
_cell.angle_gamma   90.00
#
_symmetry.space_group_name_H-M   'P 1'
#
loop_
_entity.id
_entity.type
_entity.pdbx_description
1 polymer ?
#
loop_
_entity_poly.entity_id
_entity_poly.type
_entity_poly.pdbx_seq_one_letter_code
_entity_poly.pdbx_strand_id
1 'polypeptide(L)'
;MNTSQSVLGLPLPLLLLIHLQILQYPHIDDDEFDIHIFDSQKRGLRARIKMMEDLGYWLATKIEGRNILPTYPCIKPSETTAFRTSFAKYLEALRQSCIKENTTPSLWWRDVQTRKSLLEECTGEKFLRLILAFSTHAFFKLRPKPKTDSPPALYYASRLAFVQASQRQWIEIALRLLQREQRLIDLKAQLLVSITSKSQSKYRSLSTARLIALRDSESEEILCQECWKGKSARRVLKFFVSLTGLRIDTAEAQNSGRKLLVQDLPMPSYPRPEPQLLPVAAARHPAHLQRLKKPIFQLAEPEFAAISKKSKSSEWNSRTSPKLASSFDYAAFTLRDHRETEEHVRVVLERMLKRLEMETKRLEKKLNALKSKKGQESKANPKTMFQVNDRKTTEPNQRVAPPLPSRNEMKMVNVARKFSFWEDRQIIDVAKGRSAQLDFERPFKRDAGIGINASLSRDLTNDIRRDFERVPSSVTN
;
A
#
# COMPACT_ATOMS: atom_id res chain seq x y z
N MET A 1 -28.67 1.42 -16.60
CA MET A 1 -28.04 0.24 -15.96
C MET A 1 -27.46 0.66 -14.61
N ASN A 2 -28.02 0.14 -13.52
CA ASN A 2 -27.74 0.55 -12.14
C ASN A 2 -26.43 -0.10 -11.64
N THR A 3 -25.30 0.60 -11.81
CA THR A 3 -23.95 0.10 -11.47
C THR A 3 -23.59 0.23 -9.98
N SER A 4 -24.49 0.74 -9.13
CA SER A 4 -24.30 0.86 -7.68
C SER A 4 -24.61 -0.43 -6.90
N GLN A 5 -25.08 -1.51 -7.54
CA GLN A 5 -25.45 -2.75 -6.84
C GLN A 5 -24.30 -3.74 -6.61
N SER A 6 -23.15 -3.63 -7.28
CA SER A 6 -22.13 -4.69 -7.23
C SER A 6 -21.34 -4.75 -5.92
N VAL A 7 -21.15 -3.61 -5.22
CA VAL A 7 -20.50 -3.59 -3.90
C VAL A 7 -21.47 -4.04 -2.79
N LEU A 8 -22.79 -3.97 -3.03
CA LEU A 8 -23.83 -4.44 -2.11
C LEU A 8 -24.03 -5.96 -2.12
N GLY A 9 -23.31 -6.69 -3.00
CA GLY A 9 -23.42 -8.15 -3.10
C GLY A 9 -22.55 -8.94 -2.11
N LEU A 10 -21.66 -8.29 -1.36
CA LEU A 10 -20.86 -8.97 -0.35
C LEU A 10 -21.71 -9.25 0.90
N PRO A 11 -21.59 -10.44 1.53
CA PRO A 11 -22.22 -10.70 2.81
C PRO A 11 -21.82 -9.63 3.83
N LEU A 12 -22.81 -9.08 4.55
CA LEU A 12 -22.58 -8.02 5.53
C LEU A 12 -21.49 -8.32 6.57
N PRO A 13 -21.37 -9.56 7.12
CA PRO A 13 -20.29 -9.87 8.05
C PRO A 13 -18.90 -9.70 7.43
N LEU A 14 -18.73 -10.08 6.16
CA LEU A 14 -17.45 -9.94 5.47
C LEU A 14 -17.10 -8.47 5.25
N LEU A 15 -18.09 -7.65 4.88
CA LEU A 15 -17.90 -6.22 4.72
C LEU A 15 -17.53 -5.55 6.04
N LEU A 16 -18.16 -5.97 7.15
CA LEU A 16 -17.81 -5.52 8.48
C LEU A 16 -16.36 -5.90 8.85
N LEU A 17 -15.93 -7.14 8.62
CA LEU A 17 -14.55 -7.57 8.88
C LEU A 17 -13.54 -6.74 8.08
N ILE A 18 -13.84 -6.43 6.81
CA ILE A 18 -13.00 -5.56 6.00
C ILE A 18 -12.89 -4.16 6.63
N HIS A 19 -14.00 -3.60 7.12
CA HIS A 19 -13.98 -2.30 7.79
C HIS A 19 -13.13 -2.34 9.06
N LEU A 20 -13.29 -3.37 9.90
CA LEU A 20 -12.51 -3.55 11.11
C LEU A 20 -11.00 -3.69 10.82
N GLN A 21 -10.63 -4.39 9.75
CA GLN A 21 -9.22 -4.51 9.32
C GLN A 21 -8.64 -3.18 8.89
N ILE A 22 -9.39 -2.42 8.09
CA ILE A 22 -8.94 -1.12 7.60
C ILE A 22 -8.77 -0.13 8.77
N LEU A 23 -9.66 -0.23 9.76
CA LEU A 23 -9.63 0.57 10.98
C LEU A 23 -8.57 0.10 11.99
N GLN A 24 -7.86 -1.00 11.71
CA GLN A 24 -6.84 -1.63 12.57
C GLN A 24 -7.40 -2.04 13.93
N TYR A 25 -8.51 -2.79 13.92
CA TYR A 25 -9.08 -3.38 15.13
C TYR A 25 -8.09 -4.38 15.75
N PRO A 26 -7.74 -4.24 17.05
CA PRO A 26 -6.63 -4.99 17.65
C PRO A 26 -6.86 -6.51 17.71
N HIS A 27 -8.11 -6.95 17.81
CA HIS A 27 -8.46 -8.36 17.94
C HIS A 27 -8.77 -9.04 16.60
N ILE A 28 -8.45 -8.42 15.47
CA ILE A 28 -8.87 -8.98 14.17
C ILE A 28 -8.16 -10.27 13.78
N ASP A 29 -6.98 -10.50 14.36
CA ASP A 29 -6.20 -11.72 14.14
C ASP A 29 -6.59 -12.85 15.11
N ASP A 30 -7.48 -12.58 16.08
CA ASP A 30 -8.00 -13.62 16.97
C ASP A 30 -8.94 -14.53 16.15
N ASP A 31 -8.82 -15.86 16.34
CA ASP A 31 -9.70 -16.86 15.68
C ASP A 31 -11.20 -16.62 15.99
N GLU A 32 -11.48 -15.84 17.03
CA GLU A 32 -12.79 -15.34 17.38
C GLU A 32 -13.35 -14.29 16.41
N PHE A 33 -12.63 -13.79 15.40
CA PHE A 33 -13.14 -12.80 14.44
C PHE A 33 -13.35 -13.42 13.05
N ASP A 34 -14.40 -14.24 12.92
CA ASP A 34 -14.77 -14.93 11.68
C ASP A 34 -16.04 -14.37 11.02
N ILE A 35 -16.45 -14.93 9.89
CA ILE A 35 -17.68 -14.53 9.17
C ILE A 35 -18.94 -14.74 10.04
N HIS A 36 -18.85 -15.59 11.05
CA HIS A 36 -19.93 -15.94 11.97
C HIS A 36 -19.86 -15.18 13.30
N ILE A 37 -19.16 -14.05 13.31
CA ILE A 37 -18.96 -13.17 14.47
C ILE A 37 -20.26 -12.85 15.25
N PHE A 38 -21.38 -12.71 14.56
CA PHE A 38 -22.71 -12.45 15.16
C PHE A 38 -23.76 -13.53 14.86
N ASP A 39 -23.34 -14.71 14.43
CA ASP A 39 -24.23 -15.82 14.12
C ASP A 39 -24.80 -16.44 15.41
N SER A 40 -26.13 -16.42 15.56
CA SER A 40 -26.81 -17.01 16.73
C SER A 40 -26.66 -18.52 16.82
N GLN A 41 -26.39 -19.21 15.70
CA GLN A 41 -26.26 -20.65 15.69
C GLN A 41 -24.89 -21.11 16.17
N LYS A 42 -23.84 -20.32 15.89
CA LYS A 42 -22.46 -20.68 16.24
C LYS A 42 -21.98 -20.06 17.54
N ARG A 43 -22.54 -18.91 17.95
CA ARG A 43 -22.09 -18.18 19.14
C ARG A 43 -23.22 -17.91 20.11
N GLY A 44 -22.97 -18.19 21.38
CA GLY A 44 -23.90 -17.89 22.47
C GLY A 44 -24.14 -16.38 22.60
N LEU A 45 -25.32 -16.01 23.12
CA LEU A 45 -25.74 -14.62 23.29
C LEU A 45 -24.71 -13.80 24.10
N ARG A 46 -24.16 -14.38 25.17
CA ARG A 46 -23.15 -13.71 26.02
C ARG A 46 -21.88 -13.33 25.23
N ALA A 47 -21.37 -14.21 24.38
CA ALA A 47 -20.18 -13.94 23.58
C ALA A 47 -20.45 -12.83 22.55
N ARG A 48 -21.62 -12.86 21.91
CA ARG A 48 -22.02 -11.84 20.93
C ARG A 48 -22.26 -10.47 21.57
N ILE A 49 -22.84 -10.41 22.76
CA ILE A 49 -23.00 -9.17 23.52
C ILE A 49 -21.64 -8.60 23.88
N LYS A 50 -20.75 -9.41 24.47
CA LYS A 50 -19.38 -8.97 24.82
C LYS A 50 -18.66 -8.38 23.60
N MET A 51 -18.74 -9.07 22.47
CA MET A 51 -18.12 -8.63 21.23
C MET A 51 -18.75 -7.35 20.66
N MET A 52 -20.07 -7.20 20.74
CA MET A 52 -20.77 -5.97 20.38
C MET A 52 -20.35 -4.81 21.28
N GLU A 53 -20.19 -5.05 22.59
CA GLU A 53 -19.70 -4.07 23.57
C GLU A 53 -18.28 -3.62 23.24
N ASP A 54 -17.35 -4.57 23.07
CA ASP A 54 -15.94 -4.31 22.74
C ASP A 54 -15.83 -3.51 21.42
N LEU A 55 -16.55 -3.92 20.38
CA LEU A 55 -16.61 -3.21 19.11
C LEU A 55 -17.23 -1.82 19.25
N GLY A 56 -18.30 -1.69 20.03
CA GLY A 56 -18.99 -0.43 20.28
C GLY A 56 -18.08 0.60 20.96
N TYR A 57 -17.37 0.19 22.01
CA TYR A 57 -16.40 1.02 22.71
C TYR A 57 -15.26 1.45 21.81
N TRP A 58 -14.68 0.51 21.07
CA TRP A 58 -13.54 0.80 20.21
C TRP A 58 -13.92 1.76 19.08
N LEU A 59 -15.05 1.53 18.40
CA LEU A 59 -15.54 2.39 17.33
C LEU A 59 -15.90 3.79 17.84
N ALA A 60 -16.57 3.90 19.00
CA ALA A 60 -16.86 5.18 19.62
C ALA A 60 -15.57 5.97 19.93
N THR A 61 -14.57 5.29 20.47
CA THR A 61 -13.24 5.86 20.75
C THR A 61 -12.57 6.37 19.47
N LYS A 62 -12.67 5.62 18.36
CA LYS A 62 -12.14 6.04 17.06
C LYS A 62 -12.85 7.27 16.48
N ILE A 63 -14.16 7.39 16.69
CA ILE A 63 -14.96 8.49 16.16
C ILE A 63 -14.58 9.80 16.85
N GLU A 64 -14.46 9.84 18.16
CA GLU A 64 -14.32 11.13 18.85
C GLU A 64 -12.90 11.37 19.41
N GLY A 65 -12.00 10.39 19.33
CA GLY A 65 -10.58 10.56 19.62
C GLY A 65 -10.20 10.64 21.10
N ARG A 66 -11.17 10.64 22.04
CA ARG A 66 -10.96 10.57 23.51
C ARG A 66 -12.09 9.74 24.16
N ASN A 67 -11.97 9.40 25.44
CA ASN A 67 -12.99 8.65 26.19
C ASN A 67 -14.30 9.47 26.31
N ILE A 68 -15.20 9.40 25.33
CA ILE A 68 -16.48 10.17 25.29
C ILE A 68 -17.60 9.51 26.07
N LEU A 69 -17.28 8.38 26.66
CA LEU A 69 -18.07 7.81 27.71
C LEU A 69 -17.37 8.09 29.06
N PRO A 70 -16.98 9.34 29.41
CA PRO A 70 -16.51 9.61 30.77
C PRO A 70 -17.64 9.35 31.78
N THR A 71 -18.89 9.44 31.32
CA THR A 71 -20.11 9.04 32.04
C THR A 71 -20.21 7.53 32.27
N TYR A 72 -19.28 6.73 31.73
CA TYR A 72 -19.34 5.27 31.78
C TYR A 72 -17.99 4.68 32.23
N PRO A 73 -17.67 4.73 33.53
CA PRO A 73 -16.47 4.13 34.11
C PRO A 73 -16.63 2.61 34.22
N CYS A 74 -16.68 1.90 33.09
CA CYS A 74 -16.84 0.46 33.06
C CYS A 74 -15.48 -0.23 33.02
N ILE A 75 -14.76 -0.16 34.15
CA ILE A 75 -13.48 -0.85 34.33
C ILE A 75 -13.70 -2.36 34.61
N LYS A 76 -14.95 -2.82 34.81
CA LYS A 76 -15.33 -4.21 35.12
C LYS A 76 -16.72 -4.52 34.52
N PRO A 77 -17.05 -5.78 34.15
CA PRO A 77 -18.13 -6.11 33.21
C PRO A 77 -19.48 -5.64 33.76
N SER A 78 -19.86 -4.47 33.30
CA SER A 78 -20.98 -3.65 33.73
C SER A 78 -22.27 -4.17 33.13
N GLU A 79 -23.36 -4.03 33.87
CA GLU A 79 -24.74 -4.32 33.46
C GLU A 79 -24.99 -4.07 31.96
N THR A 80 -25.06 -5.16 31.20
CA THR A 80 -25.22 -5.14 29.74
C THR A 80 -26.43 -4.31 29.29
N THR A 81 -27.46 -4.18 30.13
CA THR A 81 -28.67 -3.39 29.88
C THR A 81 -28.39 -1.89 29.79
N ALA A 82 -27.58 -1.37 30.70
CA ALA A 82 -27.29 0.05 30.80
C ALA A 82 -26.30 0.50 29.70
N PHE A 83 -25.34 -0.36 29.33
CA PHE A 83 -24.54 -0.15 28.11
C PHE A 83 -25.43 -0.13 26.85
N ARG A 84 -26.30 -1.14 26.66
CA ARG A 84 -27.15 -1.22 25.46
C ARG A 84 -28.10 -0.01 25.33
N THR A 85 -28.66 0.50 26.43
CA THR A 85 -29.50 1.71 26.40
C THR A 85 -28.71 2.97 26.04
N SER A 86 -27.53 3.17 26.64
CA SER A 86 -26.70 4.33 26.34
C SER A 86 -26.13 4.27 24.92
N PHE A 87 -25.66 3.10 24.49
CA PHE A 87 -25.17 2.86 23.14
C PHE A 87 -26.27 3.08 22.08
N ALA A 88 -27.51 2.62 22.34
CA ALA A 88 -28.65 2.91 21.45
C ALA A 88 -28.90 4.43 21.30
N LYS A 89 -28.88 5.18 22.42
CA LYS A 89 -29.06 6.64 22.40
C LYS A 89 -27.92 7.34 21.64
N TYR A 90 -26.68 6.88 21.84
CA TYR A 90 -25.52 7.40 21.13
C TYR A 90 -25.62 7.18 19.62
N LEU A 91 -25.96 5.96 19.19
CA LEU A 91 -26.13 5.64 17.77
C LEU A 91 -27.29 6.43 17.14
N GLU A 92 -28.38 6.66 17.88
CA GLU A 92 -29.49 7.49 17.41
C GLU A 92 -29.08 8.96 17.25
N ALA A 93 -28.36 9.53 18.23
CA ALA A 93 -27.84 10.88 18.13
C ALA A 93 -26.87 11.04 16.95
N LEU A 94 -25.99 10.05 16.74
CA LEU A 94 -25.05 10.01 15.63
C LEU A 94 -25.75 9.87 14.27
N ARG A 95 -26.82 9.06 14.21
CA ARG A 95 -27.68 8.94 13.03
C ARG A 95 -28.30 10.28 12.69
N GLN A 96 -28.89 10.96 13.68
CA GLN A 96 -29.54 12.26 13.48
C GLN A 96 -28.56 13.35 13.05
N SER A 97 -27.34 13.38 13.59
CA SER A 97 -26.31 14.33 13.16
C SER A 97 -25.90 14.10 11.70
N CYS A 98 -25.67 12.85 11.31
CA CYS A 98 -25.32 12.49 9.93
C CYS A 98 -26.43 12.87 8.94
N ILE A 99 -27.69 12.64 9.29
CA ILE A 99 -28.84 13.00 8.43
C ILE A 99 -28.96 14.52 8.28
N LYS A 100 -28.77 15.28 9.36
CA LYS A 100 -28.83 16.75 9.32
C LYS A 100 -27.74 17.38 8.46
N GLU A 101 -26.53 16.81 8.49
CA GLU A 101 -25.40 17.35 7.72
C GLU A 101 -25.48 17.06 6.22
N ASN A 102 -26.34 16.14 5.77
CA ASN A 102 -26.44 15.68 4.37
C ASN A 102 -25.08 15.26 3.75
N THR A 103 -24.12 14.85 4.57
CA THR A 103 -22.79 14.44 4.13
C THR A 103 -22.86 13.06 3.46
N THR A 104 -21.84 12.66 2.69
CA THR A 104 -21.76 11.32 2.08
C THR A 104 -21.98 10.14 3.04
N PRO A 105 -21.56 10.14 4.33
CA PRO A 105 -21.90 9.07 5.27
C PRO A 105 -23.40 8.99 5.62
N SER A 106 -24.20 10.03 5.37
CA SER A 106 -25.64 10.06 5.67
C SER A 106 -26.43 8.97 4.93
N LEU A 107 -25.96 8.55 3.75
CA LEU A 107 -26.59 7.50 2.95
C LEU A 107 -26.67 6.16 3.69
N TRP A 108 -25.64 5.82 4.49
CA TRP A 108 -25.60 4.57 5.25
C TRP A 108 -26.52 4.56 6.47
N TRP A 109 -26.94 5.75 6.93
CA TRP A 109 -27.77 5.94 8.10
C TRP A 109 -29.27 6.04 7.78
N ARG A 110 -29.67 6.20 6.52
CA ARG A 110 -31.08 6.36 6.11
C ARG A 110 -31.90 5.11 6.45
N ASP A 111 -31.40 3.94 6.07
CA ASP A 111 -32.13 2.67 6.17
C ASP A 111 -31.82 1.86 7.44
N VAL A 112 -31.01 2.42 8.34
CA VAL A 112 -30.56 1.74 9.56
C VAL A 112 -31.47 2.10 10.72
N GLN A 113 -32.05 1.09 11.36
CA GLN A 113 -32.86 1.25 12.57
C GLN A 113 -32.01 1.06 13.82
N THR A 114 -32.12 2.01 14.73
CA THR A 114 -31.40 2.15 16.00
C THR A 114 -32.36 1.83 17.15
N ARG A 115 -32.82 0.57 17.21
CA ARG A 115 -33.72 0.09 18.27
C ARG A 115 -32.94 -0.66 19.35
N LYS A 116 -33.33 -0.47 20.61
CA LYS A 116 -32.72 -1.18 21.76
C LYS A 116 -32.78 -2.70 21.58
N SER A 117 -33.90 -3.25 21.10
CA SER A 117 -34.08 -4.70 20.90
C SER A 117 -33.05 -5.30 19.93
N LEU A 118 -32.59 -4.55 18.92
CA LEU A 118 -31.55 -5.03 17.99
C LEU A 118 -30.20 -5.23 18.69
N LEU A 119 -29.87 -4.35 19.64
CA LEU A 119 -28.67 -4.48 20.47
C LEU A 119 -28.82 -5.54 21.56
N GLU A 120 -30.05 -5.88 21.95
CA GLU A 120 -30.30 -6.96 22.92
C GLU A 120 -30.08 -8.33 22.30
N GLU A 121 -30.48 -8.52 21.03
CA GLU A 121 -30.34 -9.80 20.32
C GLU A 121 -28.95 -10.02 19.70
N CYS A 122 -28.23 -8.93 19.35
CA CYS A 122 -26.91 -8.96 18.70
C CYS A 122 -26.83 -9.92 17.50
N THR A 123 -27.92 -9.98 16.71
CA THR A 123 -28.11 -10.97 15.65
C THR A 123 -28.82 -10.39 14.43
N GLY A 124 -28.65 -11.07 13.30
CA GLY A 124 -29.42 -10.80 12.09
C GLY A 124 -28.96 -9.59 11.28
N GLU A 125 -29.59 -9.44 10.12
CA GLU A 125 -29.15 -8.50 9.10
C GLU A 125 -29.26 -7.04 9.55
N LYS A 126 -30.35 -6.68 10.25
CA LYS A 126 -30.59 -5.31 10.74
C LYS A 126 -29.50 -4.86 11.72
N PHE A 127 -29.09 -5.75 12.64
CA PHE A 127 -28.01 -5.48 13.58
C PHE A 127 -26.66 -5.33 12.86
N LEU A 128 -26.36 -6.22 11.91
CA LEU A 128 -25.12 -6.12 11.12
C LEU A 128 -25.06 -4.83 10.30
N ARG A 129 -26.17 -4.41 9.68
CA ARG A 129 -26.26 -3.11 8.99
C ARG A 129 -26.01 -1.94 9.94
N LEU A 130 -26.48 -2.02 11.19
CA LEU A 130 -26.22 -1.00 12.21
C LEU A 130 -24.74 -0.89 12.56
N ILE A 131 -24.08 -2.00 12.89
CA ILE A 131 -22.64 -2.01 13.21
C ILE A 131 -21.80 -1.64 11.99
N LEU A 132 -22.22 -2.05 10.79
CA LEU A 132 -21.56 -1.67 9.55
C LEU A 132 -21.67 -0.16 9.29
N ALA A 133 -22.86 0.44 9.43
CA ALA A 133 -23.02 1.89 9.28
C ALA A 133 -22.17 2.66 10.31
N PHE A 134 -22.09 2.15 11.54
CA PHE A 134 -21.28 2.72 12.59
C PHE A 134 -19.76 2.65 12.28
N SER A 135 -19.26 1.49 11.86
CA SER A 135 -17.85 1.34 11.42
C SER A 135 -17.52 2.19 10.19
N THR A 136 -18.47 2.32 9.26
CA THR A 136 -18.34 3.20 8.09
C THR A 136 -18.19 4.65 8.53
N HIS A 137 -19.01 5.11 9.47
CA HIS A 137 -18.89 6.45 10.02
C HIS A 137 -17.52 6.68 10.70
N ALA A 138 -17.05 5.72 11.52
CA ALA A 138 -15.72 5.78 12.11
C ALA A 138 -14.61 5.89 11.05
N PHE A 139 -14.73 5.13 9.96
CA PHE A 139 -13.78 5.18 8.85
C PHE A 139 -13.73 6.55 8.17
N PHE A 140 -14.89 7.17 7.95
CA PHE A 140 -14.95 8.52 7.37
C PHE A 140 -14.38 9.58 8.31
N LYS A 141 -14.58 9.44 9.63
CA LYS A 141 -14.09 10.41 10.62
C LYS A 141 -12.58 10.30 10.88
N LEU A 142 -12.02 9.09 10.83
CA LEU A 142 -10.56 8.86 10.95
C LEU A 142 -9.77 9.29 9.73
N ARG A 143 -10.40 9.39 8.56
CA ARG A 143 -9.69 9.92 7.40
C ARG A 143 -9.34 11.38 7.69
N PRO A 144 -8.04 11.75 7.70
CA PRO A 144 -7.67 13.14 7.81
C PRO A 144 -8.38 13.85 6.67
N LYS A 145 -9.20 14.87 6.99
CA LYS A 145 -9.95 15.67 5.99
C LYS A 145 -8.98 15.94 4.84
N PRO A 146 -9.13 15.27 3.68
CA PRO A 146 -8.18 15.45 2.62
C PRO A 146 -8.27 16.93 2.28
N LYS A 147 -7.17 17.66 2.43
CA LYS A 147 -7.13 19.09 2.04
C LYS A 147 -7.35 19.29 0.54
N THR A 148 -7.52 18.20 -0.20
CA THR A 148 -7.73 18.12 -1.64
C THR A 148 -9.02 17.36 -1.92
N ASP A 149 -9.92 18.00 -2.65
CA ASP A 149 -11.29 17.57 -3.00
C ASP A 149 -11.36 16.32 -3.93
N SER A 150 -10.34 15.46 -3.93
CA SER A 150 -10.34 14.29 -4.82
C SER A 150 -11.37 13.25 -4.35
N PRO A 151 -12.21 12.70 -5.26
CA PRO A 151 -13.23 11.73 -4.91
C PRO A 151 -12.66 10.49 -4.20
N PRO A 152 -13.34 9.95 -3.16
CA PRO A 152 -12.91 8.76 -2.41
C PRO A 152 -12.61 7.52 -3.27
N ALA A 153 -13.26 7.45 -4.44
CA ALA A 153 -13.06 6.45 -5.47
C ALA A 153 -11.60 6.39 -5.97
N LEU A 154 -11.02 7.54 -6.34
CA LEU A 154 -9.67 7.61 -6.89
C LEU A 154 -8.61 7.25 -5.84
N TYR A 155 -8.91 7.52 -4.56
CA TYR A 155 -8.02 7.17 -3.46
C TYR A 155 -7.89 5.65 -3.28
N TYR A 156 -9.00 4.91 -3.31
CA TYR A 156 -8.93 3.45 -3.19
C TYR A 156 -8.22 2.82 -4.38
N ALA A 157 -8.57 3.22 -5.61
CA ALA A 157 -7.94 2.70 -6.83
C ALA A 157 -6.42 2.95 -6.85
N SER A 158 -6.00 4.17 -6.49
CA SER A 158 -4.57 4.51 -6.42
C SER A 158 -3.82 3.72 -5.34
N ARG A 159 -4.44 3.53 -4.17
CA ARG A 159 -3.82 2.74 -3.08
C ARG A 159 -3.74 1.25 -3.42
N LEU A 160 -4.76 0.70 -4.05
CA LEU A 160 -4.74 -0.68 -4.54
C LEU A 160 -3.64 -0.88 -5.59
N ALA A 161 -3.56 0.02 -6.57
CA ALA A 161 -2.52 -0.03 -7.61
C ALA A 161 -1.11 0.04 -6.99
N PHE A 162 -0.92 0.89 -5.98
CA PHE A 162 0.34 0.97 -5.24
C PHE A 162 0.69 -0.33 -4.51
N VAL A 163 -0.28 -0.95 -3.82
CA VAL A 163 -0.07 -2.23 -3.12
C VAL A 163 0.24 -3.35 -4.11
N GLN A 164 -0.46 -3.42 -5.24
CA GLN A 164 -0.21 -4.40 -6.30
C GLN A 164 1.17 -4.22 -6.94
N ALA A 165 1.58 -2.98 -7.22
CA ALA A 165 2.91 -2.68 -7.73
C ALA A 165 4.00 -3.12 -6.75
N SER A 166 3.82 -2.80 -5.46
CA SER A 166 4.73 -3.21 -4.39
C SER A 166 4.81 -4.75 -4.31
N GLN A 167 3.67 -5.45 -4.37
CA GLN A 167 3.66 -6.91 -4.34
C GLN A 167 4.42 -7.52 -5.52
N ARG A 168 4.25 -6.99 -6.75
CA ARG A 168 5.00 -7.45 -7.92
C ARG A 168 6.51 -7.29 -7.73
N GLN A 169 6.94 -6.16 -7.18
CA GLN A 169 8.35 -5.91 -6.88
C GLN A 169 8.89 -6.94 -5.88
N TRP A 170 8.13 -7.24 -4.84
CA TRP A 170 8.51 -8.28 -3.87
C TRP A 170 8.57 -9.68 -4.48
N ILE A 171 7.62 -10.02 -5.36
CA ILE A 171 7.65 -11.29 -6.11
C ILE A 171 8.91 -11.37 -6.97
N GLU A 172 9.27 -10.30 -7.68
CA GLU A 172 10.50 -10.26 -8.48
C GLU A 172 11.77 -10.46 -7.63
N ILE A 173 11.83 -9.81 -6.47
CA ILE A 173 12.94 -10.00 -5.52
C ILE A 173 13.00 -11.45 -5.04
N ALA A 174 11.85 -12.04 -4.68
CA ALA A 174 11.76 -13.43 -4.26
C ALA A 174 12.20 -14.40 -5.37
N LEU A 175 11.81 -14.16 -6.62
CA LEU A 175 12.27 -14.92 -7.78
C LEU A 175 13.79 -14.88 -7.94
N ARG A 176 14.41 -13.70 -7.78
CA ARG A 176 15.89 -13.56 -7.83
C ARG A 176 16.56 -14.32 -6.69
N LEU A 177 15.95 -14.37 -5.51
CA LEU A 177 16.46 -15.15 -4.38
C LEU A 177 16.37 -16.65 -4.62
N LEU A 178 15.22 -17.15 -5.08
CA LEU A 178 15.05 -18.56 -5.47
C LEU A 178 16.03 -18.97 -6.57
N GLN A 179 16.27 -18.09 -7.55
CA GLN A 179 17.29 -18.34 -8.58
C GLN A 179 18.71 -18.42 -8.01
N ARG A 180 19.05 -17.56 -7.04
CA ARG A 180 20.35 -17.62 -6.35
C ARG A 180 20.50 -18.89 -5.52
N GLU A 181 19.44 -19.28 -4.82
CA GLU A 181 19.41 -20.53 -4.05
C GLU A 181 19.65 -21.74 -4.96
N GLN A 182 18.94 -21.83 -6.09
CA GLN A 182 19.15 -22.91 -7.06
C GLN A 182 20.60 -22.92 -7.59
N ARG A 183 21.16 -21.77 -7.93
CA ARG A 183 22.58 -21.68 -8.38
C ARG A 183 23.54 -22.16 -7.29
N LEU A 184 23.27 -21.86 -6.02
CA LEU A 184 24.10 -22.34 -4.91
C LEU A 184 23.98 -23.86 -4.75
N ILE A 185 22.80 -24.43 -4.93
CA ILE A 185 22.59 -25.89 -4.95
C ILE A 185 23.37 -26.53 -6.10
N ASP A 186 23.27 -25.96 -7.30
CA ASP A 186 23.98 -26.46 -8.49
C ASP A 186 25.49 -26.38 -8.31
N LEU A 187 26.01 -25.27 -7.77
CA LEU A 187 27.43 -25.12 -7.43
C LEU A 187 27.88 -26.13 -6.38
N LYS A 188 27.07 -26.37 -5.35
CA LYS A 188 27.36 -27.39 -4.33
C LYS A 188 27.40 -28.80 -4.96
N ALA A 189 26.47 -29.11 -5.86
CA ALA A 189 26.45 -30.38 -6.58
C ALA A 189 27.68 -30.53 -7.48
N GLN A 190 28.05 -29.49 -8.23
CA GLN A 190 29.25 -29.47 -9.07
C GLN A 190 30.53 -29.64 -8.24
N LEU A 191 30.62 -28.99 -7.07
CA LEU A 191 31.75 -29.14 -6.15
C LEU A 191 31.84 -30.58 -5.62
N LEU A 192 30.72 -31.19 -5.24
CA LEU A 192 30.70 -32.60 -4.80
C LEU A 192 31.14 -33.56 -5.91
N VAL A 193 30.68 -33.34 -7.15
CA VAL A 193 31.13 -34.13 -8.32
C VAL A 193 32.61 -33.90 -8.62
N SER A 194 33.09 -32.66 -8.50
CA SER A 194 34.50 -32.34 -8.70
C SER A 194 35.41 -33.01 -7.66
N ILE A 195 34.95 -33.10 -6.41
CA ILE A 195 35.69 -33.75 -5.32
C ILE A 195 35.81 -35.27 -5.53
N THR A 196 34.80 -35.90 -6.13
CA THR A 196 34.79 -37.35 -6.41
C THR A 196 35.48 -37.71 -7.72
N SER A 197 35.49 -36.80 -8.70
CA SER A 197 36.33 -36.96 -9.89
C SER A 197 37.82 -36.89 -9.49
N LYS A 198 38.64 -37.82 -10.01
CA LYS A 198 40.05 -38.01 -9.62
C LYS A 198 40.96 -36.79 -9.85
N SER A 199 40.44 -35.71 -10.42
CA SER A 199 41.08 -34.41 -10.51
C SER A 199 41.03 -33.71 -9.14
N GLN A 200 41.83 -34.22 -8.19
CA GLN A 200 42.05 -33.50 -6.94
C GLN A 200 42.56 -32.10 -7.31
N SER A 201 41.86 -31.06 -6.84
CA SER A 201 42.35 -29.68 -6.87
C SER A 201 43.84 -29.69 -6.50
N LYS A 202 44.69 -29.04 -7.30
CA LYS A 202 46.14 -28.91 -7.02
C LYS A 202 46.40 -28.36 -5.62
N TYR A 203 45.41 -27.73 -5.00
CA TYR A 203 45.47 -27.12 -3.69
C TYR A 203 44.79 -27.95 -2.58
N ARG A 204 44.40 -29.21 -2.82
CA ARG A 204 43.70 -30.04 -1.82
C ARG A 204 44.55 -30.30 -0.56
N SER A 205 45.87 -30.30 -0.69
CA SER A 205 46.81 -30.45 0.43
C SER A 205 47.01 -29.17 1.24
N LEU A 206 46.54 -28.01 0.74
CA LEU A 206 46.72 -26.73 1.41
C LEU A 206 45.57 -26.46 2.38
N SER A 207 45.92 -26.06 3.60
CA SER A 207 44.93 -25.58 4.55
C SER A 207 44.27 -24.29 4.04
N THR A 208 43.05 -24.02 4.48
CA THR A 208 42.31 -22.79 4.13
C THR A 208 43.12 -21.53 4.46
N ALA A 209 43.86 -21.53 5.58
CA ALA A 209 44.75 -20.44 5.96
C ALA A 209 45.90 -20.24 4.95
N ARG A 210 46.49 -21.34 4.45
CA ARG A 210 47.56 -21.29 3.44
C ARG A 210 47.04 -20.82 2.08
N LEU A 211 45.82 -21.22 1.70
CA LEU A 211 45.12 -20.72 0.51
C LEU A 211 44.85 -19.21 0.58
N ILE A 212 44.43 -18.71 1.75
CA ILE A 212 44.24 -17.28 1.99
C ILE A 212 45.58 -16.54 1.87
N ALA A 213 46.64 -17.06 2.49
CA ALA A 213 47.97 -16.47 2.39
C ALA A 213 48.52 -16.46 0.95
N LEU A 214 48.26 -17.51 0.16
CA LEU A 214 48.67 -17.61 -1.23
C LEU A 214 47.90 -16.60 -2.10
N ARG A 215 46.58 -16.48 -1.90
CA ARG A 215 45.76 -15.43 -2.52
C ARG A 215 46.32 -14.04 -2.22
N ASP A 216 46.63 -13.77 -0.96
CA ASP A 216 47.11 -12.46 -0.53
C ASP A 216 48.51 -12.17 -1.10
N SER A 217 49.39 -13.16 -1.13
CA SER A 217 50.72 -13.09 -1.75
C SER A 217 50.63 -12.79 -3.25
N GLU A 218 49.83 -13.53 -4.00
CA GLU A 218 49.59 -13.31 -5.44
C GLU A 218 48.97 -11.93 -5.69
N SER A 219 48.06 -11.49 -4.82
CA SER A 219 47.46 -10.17 -4.95
C SER A 219 48.48 -9.05 -4.76
N GLU A 220 49.40 -9.18 -3.81
CA GLU A 220 50.48 -8.20 -3.60
C GLU A 220 51.54 -8.30 -4.69
N GLU A 221 51.82 -9.49 -5.23
CA GLU A 221 52.72 -9.67 -6.39
C GLU A 221 52.21 -8.95 -7.64
N ILE A 222 50.91 -9.11 -7.97
CA ILE A 222 50.29 -8.37 -9.07
C ILE A 222 50.39 -6.86 -8.83
N LEU A 223 50.19 -6.40 -7.59
CA LEU A 223 50.29 -4.97 -7.23
C LEU A 223 51.73 -4.44 -7.24
N CYS A 224 52.73 -5.32 -7.14
CA CYS A 224 54.14 -4.95 -7.22
C CYS A 224 54.63 -4.76 -8.67
N GLN A 225 53.94 -5.34 -9.66
CA GLN A 225 54.24 -5.12 -11.07
C GLN A 225 54.09 -3.64 -11.45
N GLU A 226 55.00 -3.10 -12.27
CA GLU A 226 55.08 -1.66 -12.54
C GLU A 226 53.79 -1.05 -13.10
N CYS A 227 53.02 -1.84 -13.86
CA CYS A 227 51.75 -1.42 -14.45
C CYS A 227 50.55 -1.43 -13.47
N TRP A 228 50.69 -2.01 -12.28
CA TRP A 228 49.61 -2.17 -11.29
C TRP A 228 49.95 -1.51 -9.94
N LYS A 229 50.74 -0.44 -9.95
CA LYS A 229 51.06 0.32 -8.73
C LYS A 229 49.97 1.33 -8.35
N GLY A 230 49.81 1.54 -7.05
CA GLY A 230 48.99 2.61 -6.48
C GLY A 230 47.56 2.23 -6.10
N LYS A 231 46.85 3.20 -5.48
CA LYS A 231 45.50 3.00 -4.93
C LYS A 231 44.46 2.69 -6.01
N SER A 232 44.64 3.20 -7.23
CA SER A 232 43.74 3.00 -8.36
C SER A 232 43.78 1.54 -8.84
N ALA A 233 44.97 0.97 -8.99
CA ALA A 233 45.17 -0.43 -9.35
C ALA A 233 44.51 -1.38 -8.34
N ARG A 234 44.67 -1.12 -7.02
CA ARG A 234 43.96 -1.86 -5.96
C ARG A 234 42.44 -1.81 -6.11
N ARG A 235 41.86 -0.66 -6.51
CA ARG A 235 40.40 -0.55 -6.75
C ARG A 235 39.96 -1.35 -7.97
N VAL A 236 40.72 -1.27 -9.07
CA VAL A 236 40.43 -1.99 -10.31
C VAL A 236 40.54 -3.51 -10.09
N LEU A 237 41.57 -3.97 -9.38
CA LEU A 237 41.72 -5.38 -9.01
C LEU A 237 40.55 -5.84 -8.13
N LYS A 238 40.18 -5.07 -7.09
CA LYS A 238 39.00 -5.36 -6.26
C LYS A 238 37.71 -5.39 -7.09
N PHE A 239 37.59 -4.52 -8.09
CA PHE A 239 36.45 -4.51 -9.01
C PHE A 239 36.39 -5.77 -9.87
N PHE A 240 37.50 -6.21 -10.47
CA PHE A 240 37.54 -7.47 -11.23
C PHE A 240 37.23 -8.68 -10.35
N VAL A 241 37.77 -8.72 -9.13
CA VAL A 241 37.45 -9.80 -8.18
C VAL A 241 35.98 -9.74 -7.75
N SER A 242 35.38 -8.55 -7.66
CA SER A 242 33.93 -8.42 -7.42
C SER A 242 33.08 -8.87 -8.61
N LEU A 243 33.56 -8.66 -9.84
CA LEU A 243 32.89 -9.12 -11.07
C LEU A 243 32.86 -10.64 -11.18
N THR A 244 33.89 -11.33 -10.67
CA THR A 244 33.91 -12.80 -10.62
C THR A 244 33.03 -13.39 -9.51
N GLY A 245 32.37 -12.54 -8.71
CA GLY A 245 31.49 -12.95 -7.62
C GLY A 245 32.23 -13.41 -6.36
N LEU A 246 33.57 -13.32 -6.35
CA LEU A 246 34.39 -13.61 -5.19
C LEU A 246 34.46 -12.34 -4.32
N ARG A 247 33.58 -12.23 -3.32
CA ARG A 247 33.69 -11.12 -2.36
C ARG A 247 34.95 -11.32 -1.51
N ILE A 248 35.92 -10.42 -1.67
CA ILE A 248 36.99 -10.26 -0.67
C ILE A 248 36.34 -9.53 0.50
N ASP A 249 35.85 -10.28 1.48
CA ASP A 249 35.40 -9.73 2.75
C ASP A 249 36.62 -9.16 3.48
N THR A 250 36.96 -7.92 3.14
CA THR A 250 37.84 -7.10 3.96
C THR A 250 37.03 -6.70 5.17
N ALA A 251 37.50 -7.03 6.37
CA ALA A 251 36.81 -6.74 7.64
C ALA A 251 36.40 -5.26 7.78
N GLU A 252 37.10 -4.36 7.08
CA GLU A 252 36.77 -2.92 7.01
C GLU A 252 35.49 -2.60 6.23
N ALA A 253 35.06 -3.45 5.29
CA ALA A 253 33.89 -3.20 4.43
C ALA A 253 32.55 -3.59 5.09
N GLN A 254 32.56 -4.37 6.18
CA GLN A 254 31.32 -4.77 6.87
C GLN A 254 30.63 -3.60 7.58
N ASN A 255 31.35 -2.52 7.90
CA ASN A 255 30.79 -1.34 8.57
C ASN A 255 30.28 -0.25 7.61
N SER A 256 30.72 -0.21 6.34
CA SER A 256 30.23 0.79 5.38
C SER A 256 29.32 0.22 4.27
N GLY A 257 29.38 -1.08 3.99
CA GLY A 257 28.70 -1.70 2.84
C GLY A 257 27.23 -2.07 3.04
N ARG A 258 26.70 -2.09 4.26
CA ARG A 258 25.32 -2.57 4.51
C ARG A 258 24.23 -1.55 4.15
N LYS A 259 24.58 -0.28 3.89
CA LYS A 259 23.62 0.76 3.45
C LYS A 259 23.43 0.85 1.93
N LEU A 260 24.35 0.34 1.11
CA LEU A 260 24.40 0.70 -0.32
C LEU A 260 23.71 -0.28 -1.29
N LEU A 261 23.26 -1.45 -0.83
CA LEU A 261 22.68 -2.47 -1.73
C LEU A 261 21.15 -2.54 -1.76
N VAL A 262 20.45 -1.76 -0.92
CA VAL A 262 18.98 -1.73 -0.90
C VAL A 262 18.41 -0.33 -1.19
N GLN A 263 19.18 0.75 -1.01
CA GLN A 263 18.64 2.12 -1.14
C GLN A 263 18.71 2.72 -2.55
N ASP A 264 19.58 2.25 -3.45
CA ASP A 264 19.87 2.96 -4.72
C ASP A 264 19.59 2.17 -6.00
N LEU A 265 18.72 1.15 -5.97
CA LEU A 265 18.11 0.72 -7.24
C LEU A 265 17.12 1.80 -7.64
N PRO A 266 17.36 2.58 -8.73
CA PRO A 266 16.40 3.56 -9.19
C PRO A 266 15.09 2.83 -9.41
N MET A 267 14.08 3.19 -8.61
CA MET A 267 12.72 2.71 -8.75
C MET A 267 12.37 2.89 -10.23
N PRO A 268 12.18 1.81 -11.02
CA PRO A 268 11.77 1.98 -12.38
C PRO A 268 10.45 2.72 -12.32
N SER A 269 10.39 3.91 -12.92
CA SER A 269 9.16 4.68 -13.02
C SER A 269 8.27 3.93 -14.00
N TYR A 270 7.62 2.86 -13.55
CA TYR A 270 6.63 2.16 -14.33
C TYR A 270 5.51 3.15 -14.66
N PRO A 271 5.04 3.17 -15.92
CA PRO A 271 3.90 3.99 -16.28
C PRO A 271 2.76 3.67 -15.32
N ARG A 272 2.32 4.69 -14.59
CA ARG A 272 1.24 4.59 -13.61
C ARG A 272 0.02 4.05 -14.35
N PRO A 273 -0.46 2.82 -14.04
CA PRO A 273 -1.62 2.29 -14.73
C PRO A 273 -2.79 3.25 -14.51
N GLU A 274 -3.52 3.58 -15.59
CA GLU A 274 -4.71 4.41 -15.49
C GLU A 274 -5.66 3.82 -14.42
N PRO A 275 -6.22 4.65 -13.54
CA PRO A 275 -7.08 4.19 -12.47
C PRO A 275 -8.32 3.52 -13.08
N GLN A 276 -8.34 2.18 -13.05
CA GLN A 276 -9.52 1.41 -13.45
C GLN A 276 -10.70 1.77 -12.54
N LEU A 277 -11.85 2.07 -13.15
CA LEU A 277 -13.07 2.43 -12.44
C LEU A 277 -13.52 1.28 -11.52
N LEU A 278 -13.79 1.61 -10.25
CA LEU A 278 -14.05 0.70 -9.13
C LEU A 278 -15.01 -0.47 -9.34
N PRO A 279 -16.08 -0.39 -10.16
CA PRO A 279 -17.02 -1.51 -10.29
C PRO A 279 -16.37 -2.77 -10.88
N VAL A 280 -15.36 -2.59 -11.75
CA VAL A 280 -14.69 -3.71 -12.44
C VAL A 280 -13.59 -4.33 -11.57
N ALA A 281 -12.92 -3.54 -10.73
CA ALA A 281 -11.92 -4.03 -9.78
C ALA A 281 -12.58 -4.83 -8.64
N ALA A 282 -13.69 -4.32 -8.07
CA ALA A 282 -14.40 -4.95 -6.95
C ALA A 282 -15.05 -6.31 -7.29
N ALA A 283 -15.51 -6.51 -8.52
CA ALA A 283 -16.14 -7.76 -8.94
C ALA A 283 -15.16 -8.94 -9.10
N ARG A 284 -13.86 -8.67 -9.30
CA ARG A 284 -12.81 -9.72 -9.40
C ARG A 284 -12.10 -10.00 -8.06
N HIS A 285 -12.49 -9.31 -6.99
CA HIS A 285 -11.58 -9.01 -5.88
C HIS A 285 -11.36 -10.08 -4.79
N PRO A 286 -12.26 -11.03 -4.45
CA PRO A 286 -12.02 -11.93 -3.31
C PRO A 286 -10.79 -12.81 -3.50
N ALA A 287 -10.66 -13.45 -4.67
CA ALA A 287 -9.51 -14.28 -4.99
C ALA A 287 -8.21 -13.46 -5.11
N HIS A 288 -8.28 -12.23 -5.63
CA HIS A 288 -7.13 -11.34 -5.67
C HIS A 288 -6.70 -10.85 -4.30
N LEU A 289 -7.63 -10.52 -3.39
CA LEU A 289 -7.30 -10.17 -2.00
C LEU A 289 -6.76 -11.38 -1.24
N GLN A 290 -7.31 -12.57 -1.46
CA GLN A 290 -6.72 -13.80 -0.92
C GLN A 290 -5.30 -14.02 -1.47
N ARG A 291 -5.05 -13.72 -2.74
CA ARG A 291 -3.70 -13.75 -3.33
C ARG A 291 -2.78 -12.67 -2.73
N LEU A 292 -3.28 -11.50 -2.34
CA LEU A 292 -2.51 -10.50 -1.60
C LEU A 292 -2.10 -10.98 -0.20
N LYS A 293 -2.92 -11.83 0.43
CA LYS A 293 -2.62 -12.41 1.74
C LYS A 293 -1.62 -13.57 1.69
N LYS A 294 -1.40 -14.20 0.53
CA LYS A 294 -0.46 -15.31 0.40
C LYS A 294 0.98 -14.83 0.60
N PRO A 295 1.83 -15.60 1.31
CA PRO A 295 3.26 -15.32 1.42
C PRO A 295 3.89 -15.13 0.04
N ILE A 296 4.80 -14.15 -0.08
CA ILE A 296 5.43 -13.78 -1.36
C ILE A 296 6.13 -14.97 -2.03
N PHE A 297 6.80 -15.83 -1.25
CA PHE A 297 7.50 -17.01 -1.79
C PHE A 297 6.55 -18.04 -2.40
N GLN A 298 5.37 -18.27 -1.81
CA GLN A 298 4.36 -19.16 -2.39
C GLN A 298 3.80 -18.64 -3.72
N LEU A 299 3.87 -17.32 -3.95
CA LEU A 299 3.50 -16.71 -5.23
C LEU A 299 4.64 -16.79 -6.25
N ALA A 300 5.89 -16.71 -5.80
CA ALA A 300 7.08 -16.74 -6.65
C ALA A 300 7.44 -18.17 -7.09
N GLU A 301 7.28 -19.18 -6.25
CA GLU A 301 7.56 -20.59 -6.57
C GLU A 301 6.94 -21.11 -7.89
N PRO A 302 5.63 -20.92 -8.17
CA PRO A 302 5.04 -21.40 -9.42
C PRO A 302 5.60 -20.66 -10.65
N GLU A 303 5.88 -19.37 -10.52
CA GLU A 303 6.51 -18.57 -11.59
C GLU A 303 7.95 -19.04 -11.84
N PHE A 304 8.71 -19.31 -10.78
CA PHE A 304 10.05 -19.87 -10.86
C PHE A 304 10.06 -21.25 -11.53
N ALA A 305 9.13 -22.13 -11.15
CA ALA A 305 8.98 -23.45 -11.76
C ALA A 305 8.64 -23.36 -13.26
N ALA A 306 7.82 -22.38 -13.67
CA ALA A 306 7.50 -22.14 -15.07
C ALA A 306 8.73 -21.65 -15.87
N ILE A 307 9.55 -20.76 -15.29
CA ILE A 307 10.80 -20.28 -15.90
C ILE A 307 11.80 -21.43 -16.08
N SER A 308 11.96 -22.28 -15.05
CA SER A 308 12.88 -23.43 -15.10
C SER A 308 12.45 -24.49 -16.12
N LYS A 309 11.14 -24.71 -16.30
CA LYS A 309 10.63 -25.62 -17.36
C LYS A 309 10.95 -25.09 -18.76
N LYS A 310 10.81 -23.78 -18.98
CA LYS A 310 11.15 -23.15 -20.27
C LYS A 310 12.62 -23.23 -20.63
N SER A 311 13.52 -23.10 -19.65
CA SER A 311 14.97 -23.18 -19.92
C SER A 311 15.41 -24.58 -20.31
N LYS A 312 14.77 -25.63 -19.78
CA LYS A 312 15.11 -27.02 -20.13
C LYS A 312 14.57 -27.45 -21.49
N SER A 313 13.48 -26.84 -21.98
CA SER A 313 12.90 -27.18 -23.28
C SER A 313 13.59 -26.52 -24.48
N SER A 314 14.44 -25.50 -24.27
CA SER A 314 15.12 -24.83 -25.39
C SER A 314 16.42 -25.49 -25.83
N GLU A 315 16.91 -26.50 -25.11
CA GLU A 315 18.24 -27.07 -25.37
C GLU A 315 18.19 -28.37 -26.19
N TRP A 316 17.04 -29.04 -26.24
CA TRP A 316 16.83 -30.27 -27.01
C TRP A 316 15.57 -30.11 -27.86
N ASN A 317 15.70 -29.54 -29.06
CA ASN A 317 14.95 -29.91 -30.27
C ASN A 317 15.15 -28.89 -31.41
N SER A 318 16.26 -29.03 -32.13
CA SER A 318 16.22 -28.93 -33.59
C SER A 318 15.95 -30.33 -34.15
N ARG A 319 14.77 -30.48 -34.77
CA ARG A 319 14.22 -31.65 -35.49
C ARG A 319 13.53 -32.72 -34.63
N THR A 320 12.21 -32.61 -34.46
CA THR A 320 11.20 -33.37 -35.22
C THR A 320 9.79 -33.06 -34.71
N SER A 321 8.80 -33.30 -35.56
CA SER A 321 7.45 -32.73 -35.58
C SER A 321 6.46 -33.30 -34.52
N PRO A 322 5.26 -32.71 -34.38
CA PRO A 322 4.43 -32.73 -33.16
C PRO A 322 3.34 -33.81 -33.16
N LYS A 323 2.87 -34.20 -31.97
CA LYS A 323 1.45 -34.58 -31.73
C LYS A 323 1.09 -34.56 -30.24
N LEU A 324 0.08 -33.72 -29.95
CA LEU A 324 -0.92 -33.74 -28.86
C LEU A 324 -0.51 -34.01 -27.41
N ALA A 325 -0.64 -32.97 -26.58
CA ALA A 325 -1.68 -32.92 -25.54
C ALA A 325 -1.93 -31.44 -25.16
N SER A 326 -3.12 -30.92 -25.50
CA SER A 326 -3.54 -29.57 -25.14
C SER A 326 -3.90 -29.51 -23.66
N SER A 327 -2.93 -29.20 -22.81
CA SER A 327 -3.27 -28.53 -21.56
C SER A 327 -3.46 -27.05 -21.90
N PHE A 328 -4.65 -26.54 -21.59
CA PHE A 328 -5.06 -25.18 -21.91
C PHE A 328 -4.18 -24.22 -21.10
N ASP A 329 -3.20 -23.61 -21.76
CA ASP A 329 -2.19 -22.78 -21.13
C ASP A 329 -2.78 -21.39 -20.83
N TYR A 330 -3.54 -21.31 -19.74
CA TYR A 330 -4.21 -20.08 -19.27
C TYR A 330 -3.21 -18.92 -19.07
N ALA A 331 -1.96 -19.23 -18.75
CA ALA A 331 -0.88 -18.25 -18.66
C ALA A 331 -0.50 -17.68 -20.05
N ALA A 332 -0.48 -18.50 -21.10
CA ALA A 332 -0.23 -18.03 -22.46
C ALA A 332 -1.40 -17.18 -22.99
N PHE A 333 -2.65 -17.56 -22.67
CA PHE A 333 -3.83 -16.78 -23.03
C PHE A 333 -3.86 -15.42 -22.33
N THR A 334 -3.58 -15.37 -21.03
CA THR A 334 -3.53 -14.11 -20.27
C THR A 334 -2.38 -13.20 -20.69
N LEU A 335 -1.21 -13.75 -21.05
CA LEU A 335 -0.11 -12.95 -21.60
C LEU A 335 -0.42 -12.44 -23.01
N ARG A 336 -1.17 -13.20 -23.82
CA ARG A 336 -1.62 -12.77 -25.15
C ARG A 336 -2.63 -11.63 -25.07
N ASP A 337 -3.63 -11.76 -24.19
CA ASP A 337 -4.62 -10.71 -23.92
C ASP A 337 -3.96 -9.43 -23.37
N HIS A 338 -2.94 -9.56 -22.52
CA HIS A 338 -2.15 -8.41 -22.07
C HIS A 338 -1.32 -7.76 -23.19
N ARG A 339 -0.73 -8.55 -24.08
CA ARG A 339 -0.01 -8.00 -25.23
C ARG A 339 -0.95 -7.31 -26.23
N GLU A 340 -2.12 -7.87 -26.49
CA GLU A 340 -3.12 -7.28 -27.38
C GLU A 340 -3.70 -5.98 -26.80
N THR A 341 -3.92 -5.92 -25.49
CA THR A 341 -4.33 -4.67 -24.82
C THR A 341 -3.22 -3.63 -24.82
N GLU A 342 -1.96 -4.02 -24.64
CA GLU A 342 -0.81 -3.10 -24.75
C GLU A 342 -0.66 -2.54 -26.18
N GLU A 343 -0.74 -3.40 -27.21
CA GLU A 343 -0.72 -2.98 -28.60
C GLU A 343 -1.90 -2.06 -28.93
N HIS A 344 -3.10 -2.36 -28.41
CA HIS A 344 -4.26 -1.49 -28.58
C HIS A 344 -4.05 -0.11 -27.95
N VAL A 345 -3.56 -0.04 -26.71
CA VAL A 345 -3.27 1.23 -26.03
C VAL A 345 -2.22 2.02 -26.81
N ARG A 346 -1.16 1.37 -27.29
CA ARG A 346 -0.14 2.00 -28.13
C ARG A 346 -0.74 2.61 -29.39
N VAL A 347 -1.59 1.88 -30.11
CA VAL A 347 -2.26 2.36 -31.32
C VAL A 347 -3.19 3.54 -31.02
N VAL A 348 -3.93 3.52 -29.91
CA VAL A 348 -4.80 4.64 -29.50
C VAL A 348 -3.96 5.88 -29.17
N LEU A 349 -2.84 5.71 -28.47
CA LEU A 349 -1.95 6.79 -28.08
C LEU A 349 -1.27 7.42 -29.31
N GLU A 350 -0.80 6.61 -30.25
CA GLU A 350 -0.27 7.08 -31.54
C GLU A 350 -1.33 7.85 -32.36
N ARG A 351 -2.60 7.42 -32.36
CA ARG A 351 -3.68 8.18 -33.01
C ARG A 351 -3.95 9.51 -32.31
N MET A 352 -3.91 9.55 -30.98
CA MET A 352 -4.10 10.79 -30.21
C MET A 352 -2.96 11.78 -30.43
N LEU A 353 -1.71 11.30 -30.47
CA LEU A 353 -0.55 12.12 -30.81
C LEU A 353 -0.67 12.70 -32.22
N LYS A 354 -1.05 11.89 -33.21
CA LYS A 354 -1.31 12.39 -34.58
C LYS A 354 -2.42 13.45 -34.64
N ARG A 355 -3.48 13.32 -33.83
CA ARG A 355 -4.53 14.35 -33.73
C ARG A 355 -4.00 15.65 -33.15
N LEU A 356 -3.20 15.58 -32.07
CA LEU A 356 -2.56 16.75 -31.48
C LEU A 356 -1.57 17.43 -32.45
N GLU A 357 -0.79 16.65 -33.20
CA GLU A 357 0.08 17.20 -34.25
C GLU A 357 -0.69 17.91 -35.37
N MET A 358 -1.87 17.39 -35.75
CA MET A 358 -2.73 18.07 -36.72
C MET A 358 -3.34 19.36 -36.16
N GLU A 359 -3.77 19.36 -34.90
CA GLU A 359 -4.31 20.57 -34.26
C GLU A 359 -3.24 21.65 -34.07
N THR A 360 -2.04 21.28 -33.65
CA THR A 360 -0.91 22.21 -33.52
C THR A 360 -0.56 22.84 -34.88
N LYS A 361 -0.44 22.04 -35.95
CA LYS A 361 -0.26 22.55 -37.32
C LYS A 361 -1.41 23.47 -37.77
N ARG A 362 -2.66 23.16 -37.40
CA ARG A 362 -3.83 24.00 -37.71
C ARG A 362 -3.77 25.34 -36.98
N LEU A 363 -3.40 25.34 -35.71
CA LEU A 363 -3.23 26.55 -34.90
C LEU A 363 -2.06 27.40 -35.42
N GLU A 364 -0.95 26.78 -35.83
CA GLU A 364 0.19 27.46 -36.41
C GLU A 364 -0.17 28.16 -37.74
N LYS A 365 -0.95 27.50 -38.62
CA LYS A 365 -1.48 28.14 -39.83
C LYS A 365 -2.39 29.34 -39.52
N LYS A 366 -3.25 29.24 -38.51
CA LYS A 366 -4.10 30.35 -38.06
C LYS A 366 -3.25 31.52 -37.53
N LEU A 367 -2.21 31.22 -36.76
CA LEU A 367 -1.28 32.22 -36.24
C LEU A 367 -0.57 32.97 -37.38
N ASN A 368 -0.09 32.24 -38.40
CA ASN A 368 0.58 32.84 -39.55
C ASN A 368 -0.37 33.68 -40.43
N ALA A 369 -1.63 33.26 -40.59
CA ALA A 369 -2.65 34.03 -41.29
C ALA A 369 -3.03 35.33 -40.53
N LEU A 370 -3.04 35.30 -39.20
CA LEU A 370 -3.24 36.52 -38.40
C LEU A 370 -2.05 37.47 -38.50
N LYS A 371 -0.81 36.94 -38.52
CA LYS A 371 0.40 37.75 -38.73
C LYS A 371 0.42 38.43 -40.10
N SER A 372 0.01 37.74 -41.17
CA SER A 372 -0.05 38.34 -42.51
C SER A 372 -1.13 39.42 -42.65
N LYS A 373 -2.32 39.21 -42.05
CA LYS A 373 -3.38 40.25 -42.01
C LYS A 373 -2.93 41.51 -41.27
N LYS A 374 -2.25 41.36 -40.13
CA LYS A 374 -1.74 42.50 -39.34
C LYS A 374 -0.70 43.33 -40.10
N GLY A 375 0.06 42.70 -41.02
CA GLY A 375 1.00 43.41 -41.89
C GLY A 375 0.32 44.29 -42.95
N GLN A 376 -0.84 43.89 -43.47
CA GLN A 376 -1.57 44.65 -44.50
C GLN A 376 -2.36 45.84 -43.94
N GLU A 377 -2.92 45.73 -42.73
CA GLU A 377 -3.66 46.84 -42.11
C GLU A 377 -2.77 48.04 -41.75
N SER A 378 -1.45 47.86 -41.63
CA SER A 378 -0.51 48.96 -41.37
C SER A 378 -0.19 49.85 -42.58
N LYS A 379 -0.73 49.55 -43.77
CA LYS A 379 -0.54 50.34 -45.00
C LYS A 379 -1.80 51.04 -45.51
N ALA A 380 -2.94 50.93 -44.81
CA ALA A 380 -4.14 51.69 -45.17
C ALA A 380 -4.10 53.08 -44.53
N ASN A 381 -3.96 54.10 -45.38
CA ASN A 381 -3.87 55.53 -45.07
C ASN A 381 -4.84 56.01 -43.97
N PRO A 382 -4.38 56.83 -43.00
CA PRO A 382 -5.25 57.56 -42.10
C PRO A 382 -5.72 58.86 -42.78
N LYS A 383 -6.89 58.83 -43.43
CA LYS A 383 -7.58 60.07 -43.83
C LYS A 383 -9.05 59.81 -44.11
N THR A 384 -9.86 59.81 -43.05
CA THR A 384 -11.25 60.28 -43.13
C THR A 384 -11.72 60.75 -41.76
N MET A 385 -11.74 62.07 -41.70
CA MET A 385 -12.40 62.98 -40.78
C MET A 385 -13.94 62.80 -40.86
N PHE A 386 -14.67 63.32 -39.85
CA PHE A 386 -16.13 63.58 -39.74
C PHE A 386 -16.97 62.67 -38.82
N GLN A 387 -17.35 63.24 -37.66
CA GLN A 387 -18.70 63.72 -37.23
C GLN A 387 -19.47 62.66 -36.42
N VAL A 388 -19.56 62.78 -35.09
CA VAL A 388 -20.49 63.64 -34.32
C VAL A 388 -21.91 63.61 -34.87
N ASN A 389 -22.78 62.86 -34.21
CA ASN A 389 -24.17 63.24 -34.05
C ASN A 389 -24.77 62.64 -32.77
N ASP A 390 -25.10 63.54 -31.86
CA ASP A 390 -26.06 63.37 -30.78
C ASP A 390 -27.45 63.06 -31.33
N ARG A 391 -28.21 62.19 -30.65
CA ARG A 391 -29.68 62.28 -30.63
C ARG A 391 -30.25 61.59 -29.38
N LYS A 392 -30.79 62.44 -28.50
CA LYS A 392 -31.76 62.14 -27.44
C LYS A 392 -33.14 61.88 -28.05
N THR A 393 -33.90 60.93 -27.48
CA THR A 393 -35.38 60.93 -27.54
C THR A 393 -36.00 60.18 -26.35
N THR A 394 -36.42 60.98 -25.36
CA THR A 394 -37.70 61.06 -24.60
C THR A 394 -38.74 59.91 -24.63
N GLU A 395 -38.97 59.31 -23.44
CA GLU A 395 -40.22 58.92 -22.69
C GLU A 395 -41.43 58.18 -23.34
N PRO A 396 -42.50 57.79 -22.58
CA PRO A 396 -42.62 56.89 -21.41
C PRO A 396 -43.79 55.86 -21.56
N ASN A 397 -43.93 54.89 -20.64
CA ASN A 397 -45.16 54.52 -19.88
C ASN A 397 -45.25 53.05 -19.41
N GLN A 398 -45.51 52.96 -18.09
CA GLN A 398 -46.45 52.09 -17.36
C GLN A 398 -46.30 50.56 -17.21
N ARG A 399 -46.21 50.23 -15.90
CA ARG A 399 -46.90 49.18 -15.12
C ARG A 399 -46.55 47.71 -15.43
N VAL A 400 -45.96 47.04 -14.46
CA VAL A 400 -46.61 46.16 -13.46
C VAL A 400 -45.49 45.52 -12.62
N ALA A 401 -45.58 45.62 -11.29
CA ALA A 401 -44.68 44.93 -10.35
C ALA A 401 -45.03 43.43 -10.27
N PRO A 402 -44.08 42.52 -9.97
CA PRO A 402 -43.94 42.05 -8.58
C PRO A 402 -42.48 41.66 -8.20
N PRO A 403 -42.23 40.99 -7.05
CA PRO A 403 -41.40 41.48 -5.96
C PRO A 403 -39.89 41.21 -6.10
N LEU A 404 -39.11 42.08 -5.44
CA LEU A 404 -37.66 42.00 -5.21
C LEU A 404 -37.23 40.71 -4.49
N PRO A 405 -36.13 40.08 -4.91
CA PRO A 405 -35.18 39.46 -4.01
C PRO A 405 -34.01 40.40 -3.72
N SER A 406 -33.57 40.33 -2.47
CA SER A 406 -32.54 41.11 -1.81
C SER A 406 -31.25 41.32 -2.62
N ARG A 407 -30.85 42.60 -2.66
CA ARG A 407 -29.58 43.16 -3.10
C ARG A 407 -28.42 42.58 -2.28
N ASN A 408 -27.71 41.59 -2.83
CA ASN A 408 -26.38 41.23 -2.35
C ASN A 408 -25.34 42.13 -3.01
N GLU A 409 -24.60 42.85 -2.17
CA GLU A 409 -23.48 43.71 -2.53
C GLU A 409 -22.39 42.93 -3.27
N MET A 410 -22.25 43.21 -4.57
CA MET A 410 -21.15 42.72 -5.37
C MET A 410 -19.96 43.67 -5.18
N LYS A 411 -19.09 43.38 -4.21
CA LYS A 411 -17.78 44.03 -4.10
C LYS A 411 -16.92 43.61 -5.29
N MET A 412 -16.69 44.55 -6.20
CA MET A 412 -15.65 44.46 -7.23
C MET A 412 -14.28 44.44 -6.54
N VAL A 413 -13.73 43.25 -6.30
CA VAL A 413 -12.32 43.10 -5.94
C VAL A 413 -11.53 42.94 -7.24
N ASN A 414 -10.92 44.05 -7.66
CA ASN A 414 -9.84 44.05 -8.65
C ASN A 414 -8.63 43.30 -8.05
N VAL A 415 -8.44 42.04 -8.46
CA VAL A 415 -7.15 41.35 -8.27
C VAL A 415 -6.57 41.06 -9.64
N ALA A 416 -5.74 41.99 -10.11
CA ALA A 416 -4.73 41.71 -11.11
C ALA A 416 -3.71 40.73 -10.51
N ARG A 417 -4.00 39.42 -10.57
CA ARG A 417 -3.02 38.37 -10.25
C ARG A 417 -2.25 38.04 -11.51
N LYS A 418 -1.04 38.60 -11.59
CA LYS A 418 0.01 38.12 -12.50
C LYS A 418 0.18 36.62 -12.30
N PHE A 419 0.01 35.87 -13.38
CA PHE A 419 0.45 34.49 -13.51
C PHE A 419 1.98 34.45 -13.39
N SER A 420 2.51 33.82 -12.35
CA SER A 420 3.90 33.38 -12.29
C SER A 420 3.91 31.86 -12.09
N PHE A 421 4.34 31.20 -13.16
CA PHE A 421 4.62 29.78 -13.28
C PHE A 421 5.77 29.40 -12.33
N TRP A 422 5.75 28.17 -11.82
CA TRP A 422 6.71 27.66 -10.84
C TRP A 422 8.17 27.78 -11.34
N GLU A 423 8.97 28.57 -10.62
CA GLU A 423 10.42 28.45 -10.57
C GLU A 423 10.78 27.90 -9.19
N ASP A 424 11.17 26.62 -9.13
CA ASP A 424 11.80 26.03 -7.96
C ASP A 424 13.22 26.61 -7.83
N ARG A 425 13.37 27.65 -6.98
CA ARG A 425 14.66 28.00 -6.40
C ARG A 425 14.64 27.67 -4.92
N GLN A 426 15.39 26.64 -4.56
CA GLN A 426 15.82 26.35 -3.20
C GLN A 426 16.55 27.58 -2.64
N ILE A 427 15.95 28.24 -1.66
CA ILE A 427 16.67 29.14 -0.76
C ILE A 427 16.90 28.34 0.51
N ILE A 428 18.12 27.84 0.64
CA ILE A 428 18.67 27.29 1.88
C ILE A 428 18.95 28.49 2.78
N ASP A 429 18.14 28.65 3.83
CA ASP A 429 18.37 29.63 4.87
C ASP A 429 19.48 29.12 5.80
N VAL A 430 20.72 29.56 5.55
CA VAL A 430 21.95 29.18 6.30
C VAL A 430 22.08 29.94 7.63
N ALA A 431 21.07 30.69 8.07
CA ALA A 431 21.24 31.66 9.16
C ALA A 431 20.89 31.20 10.59
N LYS A 432 20.61 29.92 10.85
CA LYS A 432 20.44 29.44 12.24
C LYS A 432 21.16 28.11 12.47
N GLY A 433 22.45 28.21 12.77
CA GLY A 433 23.26 27.14 13.34
C GLY A 433 22.70 26.69 14.69
N ARG A 434 21.85 25.66 14.66
CA ARG A 434 21.59 24.75 15.78
C ARG A 434 21.40 23.35 15.20
N SER A 435 22.50 22.64 15.03
CA SER A 435 22.49 21.19 14.85
C SER A 435 22.02 20.56 16.15
N ALA A 436 20.78 20.07 16.19
CA ALA A 436 20.34 19.13 17.21
C ALA A 436 21.02 17.79 16.92
N GLN A 437 22.16 17.57 17.55
CA GLN A 437 22.84 16.28 17.60
C GLN A 437 22.05 15.40 18.58
N LEU A 438 21.32 14.42 18.03
CA LEU A 438 20.69 13.35 18.81
C LEU A 438 21.78 12.33 19.18
N ASP A 439 22.35 12.50 20.38
CA ASP A 439 23.21 11.50 21.01
C ASP A 439 22.37 10.30 21.46
N PHE A 440 22.59 9.14 20.82
CA PHE A 440 22.02 7.85 21.19
C PHE A 440 23.06 6.96 21.89
N GLU A 441 23.85 7.51 22.79
CA GLU A 441 24.69 6.72 23.69
C GLU A 441 24.64 7.27 25.12
N ARG A 442 23.69 6.78 25.91
CA ARG A 442 23.89 6.67 27.36
C ARG A 442 23.43 5.29 27.84
N PRO A 443 24.29 4.55 28.56
CA PRO A 443 23.92 3.28 29.17
C PRO A 443 23.01 3.52 30.39
N PHE A 444 22.02 2.66 30.54
CA PHE A 444 21.13 2.56 31.69
C PHE A 444 21.96 2.46 33.00
N LYS A 445 21.93 3.53 33.81
CA LYS A 445 22.26 3.43 35.24
C LYS A 445 21.08 2.76 35.93
N ARG A 446 21.34 1.63 36.59
CA ARG A 446 20.43 1.03 37.58
C ARG A 446 20.54 1.85 38.85
N ASP A 447 19.42 2.43 39.27
CA ASP A 447 19.29 2.96 40.62
C ASP A 447 19.26 1.78 41.61
N ALA A 448 20.27 1.76 42.47
CA ALA A 448 20.30 0.97 43.68
C ALA A 448 19.60 1.77 44.79
N GLY A 449 18.78 1.10 45.59
CA GLY A 449 18.36 1.63 46.89
C GLY A 449 16.90 1.39 47.25
N ILE A 450 16.50 0.15 47.49
CA ILE A 450 15.39 -0.14 48.41
C ILE A 450 15.89 -1.20 49.40
N GLY A 451 15.78 -0.84 50.68
CA GLY A 451 16.41 -1.50 51.82
C GLY A 451 15.95 -2.92 52.07
N ILE A 452 16.92 -3.70 52.54
CA ILE A 452 16.77 -5.06 53.03
C ILE A 452 16.19 -4.97 54.45
N ASN A 453 14.96 -5.47 54.64
CA ASN A 453 14.53 -5.98 55.93
C ASN A 453 14.64 -7.50 55.88
N ALA A 454 15.53 -8.03 56.71
CA ALA A 454 15.72 -9.45 56.94
C ALA A 454 14.77 -9.90 58.06
N SER A 455 13.91 -10.88 57.78
CA SER A 455 13.39 -11.82 58.78
C SER A 455 12.49 -12.89 58.15
N LEU A 456 12.68 -14.14 58.61
CA LEU A 456 11.92 -15.38 58.39
C LEU A 456 12.22 -16.17 57.09
N SER A 457 13.05 -17.21 57.16
CA SER A 457 12.77 -18.60 57.61
C SER A 457 12.33 -19.47 56.41
N ARG A 458 13.26 -20.20 55.80
CA ARG A 458 13.38 -21.68 55.91
C ARG A 458 12.03 -22.38 55.83
N ASP A 459 11.71 -22.86 54.64
CA ASP A 459 11.27 -24.24 54.34
C ASP A 459 10.80 -24.34 52.87
N LEU A 460 10.77 -25.55 52.32
CA LEU A 460 10.37 -25.94 50.95
C LEU A 460 11.47 -25.96 49.87
N THR A 461 12.41 -26.90 50.04
CA THR A 461 12.92 -27.69 48.91
C THR A 461 12.76 -29.16 49.25
N ASN A 462 11.61 -29.74 48.87
CA ASN A 462 11.35 -31.16 48.69
C ASN A 462 9.89 -31.31 48.26
N ASP A 463 9.61 -31.35 46.95
CA ASP A 463 8.43 -32.03 46.37
C ASP A 463 8.40 -31.95 44.83
N ILE A 464 9.42 -32.51 44.19
CA ILE A 464 9.35 -32.94 42.78
C ILE A 464 9.92 -34.35 42.70
N ARG A 465 9.20 -35.32 43.26
CA ARG A 465 9.37 -36.76 42.93
C ARG A 465 8.25 -37.63 43.51
N ARG A 466 7.04 -37.51 42.98
CA ARG A 466 5.98 -38.53 43.04
C ARG A 466 4.86 -38.05 42.13
N ASP A 467 4.77 -38.65 40.96
CA ASP A 467 3.53 -38.84 40.17
C ASP A 467 3.89 -39.48 38.84
N PHE A 468 4.40 -40.71 38.91
CA PHE A 468 4.43 -41.67 37.81
C PHE A 468 4.45 -43.05 38.45
N GLU A 469 3.30 -43.70 38.51
CA GLU A 469 3.05 -45.16 38.62
C GLU A 469 1.73 -45.42 39.36
N ARG A 470 0.61 -45.44 38.63
CA ARG A 470 -0.55 -46.29 38.95
C ARG A 470 -1.23 -46.71 37.65
N VAL A 471 -0.81 -47.87 37.13
CA VAL A 471 -1.57 -48.70 36.20
C VAL A 471 -2.35 -49.72 37.04
N PRO A 472 -3.67 -49.87 36.91
CA PRO A 472 -4.38 -51.00 37.49
C PRO A 472 -4.45 -52.14 36.46
N SER A 473 -3.78 -53.23 36.79
CA SER A 473 -3.95 -54.55 36.17
C SER A 473 -5.01 -55.34 36.93
N SER A 474 -6.19 -55.50 36.35
CA SER A 474 -7.08 -56.63 36.62
C SER A 474 -8.22 -56.63 35.60
N VAL A 475 -8.25 -57.60 34.69
CA VAL A 475 -9.38 -58.53 34.46
C VAL A 475 -8.82 -59.66 33.59
N THR A 476 -8.70 -60.84 34.18
CA THR A 476 -8.72 -62.14 33.49
C THR A 476 -10.06 -62.78 33.80
N ASN A 477 -10.88 -62.94 32.77
CA ASN A 477 -11.66 -64.14 32.44
C ASN A 477 -12.27 -63.96 31.05
#